data_AF-A0A6G2KZQ4-F1
#
_entry.id   AF-A0A6G2KZQ4-F1
#
_cell.length_a   1.000
_cell.length_b   1.000
_cell.length_c   1.000
_cell.angle_alpha   90.00
_cell.angle_beta   90.00
_cell.angle_gamma   90.00
#
_symmetry.space_group_name_H-M   'P 1'
#
loop_
_entity.id
_entity.type
_entity.pdbx_description
1 polymer ?
#
loop_
_entity_poly.entity_id
_entity_poly.type
_entity_poly.pdbx_seq_one_letter_code
_entity_poly.pdbx_strand_id
1 'polypeptide(L)'
;MAKGYYVKFDVPEDLINPIYEALRISSSSGKVKKGTNEVTKAIERNTAKIVIVAEDVDPPEVVAHLPILCDEQGIPFAFVPSQQEMGKSLGLETKSAATAIMDSGDAKHIVEQIIESLAAIRGASK
;
A
#
# COMPACT_ATOMS: atom_id res chain seq x y z
N MET A 1 10.38 -15.69 -7.05
CA MET A 1 8.93 -15.97 -6.99
C MET A 1 8.27 -15.11 -8.06
N ALA A 2 7.35 -15.65 -8.85
CA ALA A 2 6.71 -14.88 -9.92
C ALA A 2 5.86 -13.76 -9.30
N LYS A 3 5.97 -12.52 -9.82
CA LYS A 3 5.12 -11.42 -9.40
C LYS A 3 3.67 -11.73 -9.73
N GLY A 4 2.75 -11.37 -8.85
CA GLY A 4 1.33 -11.49 -9.13
C GLY A 4 0.95 -10.69 -10.39
N TYR A 5 0.01 -11.21 -11.20
CA TYR A 5 -0.43 -10.54 -12.43
C TYR A 5 -1.09 -9.16 -12.19
N TYR A 6 -1.39 -8.82 -10.93
CA TYR A 6 -1.94 -7.55 -10.50
C TYR A 6 -0.88 -6.45 -10.27
N VAL A 7 0.41 -6.79 -10.28
CA VAL A 7 1.50 -5.82 -10.11
C VAL A 7 1.64 -5.01 -11.40
N LYS A 8 1.23 -3.73 -11.34
CA LYS A 8 1.18 -2.83 -12.51
C LYS A 8 2.50 -2.13 -12.82
N PHE A 9 3.37 -1.98 -11.82
CA PHE A 9 4.68 -1.34 -11.94
C PHE A 9 5.57 -1.79 -10.79
N ASP A 10 6.87 -1.64 -10.98
CA ASP A 10 7.86 -2.02 -9.98
C ASP A 10 8.20 -0.84 -9.08
N VAL A 11 8.17 -1.08 -7.76
CA VAL A 11 8.60 -0.08 -6.77
C VAL A 11 10.11 -0.25 -6.56
N PRO A 12 10.92 0.81 -6.76
CA PRO A 12 12.34 0.81 -6.47
C PRO A 12 12.65 0.40 -5.02
N GLU A 13 13.75 -0.34 -4.81
CA GLU A 13 14.12 -0.88 -3.50
C GLU A 13 14.36 0.21 -2.44
N ASP A 14 14.80 1.39 -2.87
CA ASP A 14 15.00 2.57 -2.03
C ASP A 14 13.69 3.13 -1.45
N LEU A 15 12.53 2.88 -2.09
CA LEU A 15 11.22 3.29 -1.57
C LEU A 15 10.55 2.24 -0.67
N ILE A 16 10.97 0.97 -0.74
CA ILE A 16 10.35 -0.12 0.04
C ILE A 16 10.50 0.13 1.55
N ASN A 17 11.71 0.49 2.01
CA ASN A 17 11.97 0.75 3.42
C ASN A 17 11.22 1.99 3.94
N PRO A 18 11.22 3.15 3.24
CA PRO A 18 10.37 4.28 3.57
C PRO A 18 8.87 3.93 3.67
N ILE A 19 8.36 3.07 2.77
CA ILE A 19 6.96 2.62 2.84
C ILE A 19 6.71 1.86 4.14
N TYR A 20 7.56 0.91 4.51
CA TYR A 20 7.41 0.17 5.77
C TYR A 20 7.52 1.07 7.01
N GLU A 21 8.43 2.05 6.99
CA GLU A 21 8.56 2.99 8.10
C GLU A 21 7.34 3.92 8.20
N ALA A 22 6.82 4.41 7.07
CA ALA A 22 5.58 5.17 7.04
C ALA A 22 4.41 4.35 7.62
N LEU A 23 4.30 3.06 7.28
CA LEU A 23 3.28 2.19 7.87
C LEU A 23 3.41 2.04 9.38
N ARG A 24 4.64 1.93 9.89
CA ARG A 24 4.91 1.84 11.33
C ARG A 24 4.47 3.09 12.07
N ILE A 25 4.91 4.26 11.61
CA ILE A 25 4.59 5.54 12.24
C ILE A 25 3.09 5.85 12.10
N SER A 26 2.49 5.63 10.93
CA SER A 26 1.06 5.86 10.74
C SER A 26 0.18 4.89 11.54
N SER A 27 0.64 3.66 11.81
CA SER A 27 -0.10 2.74 12.67
C SER A 27 -0.07 3.13 14.15
N SER A 28 0.92 3.91 14.62
CA SER A 28 1.01 4.36 16.01
C SER A 28 0.44 5.76 16.23
N SER A 29 0.64 6.68 15.29
CA SER A 29 0.28 8.11 15.42
C SER A 29 -0.94 8.53 14.59
N GLY A 30 -1.41 7.66 13.69
CA GLY A 30 -2.48 7.98 12.73
C GLY A 30 -3.57 6.92 12.68
N LYS A 31 -4.12 6.70 11.48
CA LYS A 31 -5.22 5.77 11.26
C LYS A 31 -4.96 4.93 10.01
N VAL A 32 -4.85 3.62 10.20
CA VAL A 32 -4.60 2.65 9.14
C VAL A 32 -5.69 1.58 9.11
N LYS A 33 -6.04 1.11 7.92
CA LYS A 33 -6.88 -0.07 7.70
C LYS A 33 -6.00 -1.24 7.28
N LYS A 34 -6.22 -2.39 7.92
CA LYS A 34 -5.38 -3.59 7.79
C LYS A 34 -6.24 -4.71 7.21
N GLY A 35 -5.74 -5.37 6.17
CA GLY A 35 -6.44 -6.45 5.47
C GLY A 35 -7.31 -5.96 4.31
N THR A 36 -7.43 -6.81 3.29
CA THR A 36 -8.03 -6.50 2.00
C THR A 36 -9.48 -5.99 2.08
N ASN A 37 -10.33 -6.60 2.92
CA ASN A 37 -11.73 -6.20 3.02
C ASN A 37 -11.90 -4.77 3.54
N GLU A 38 -11.10 -4.39 4.55
CA GLU A 38 -11.14 -3.04 5.11
C GLU A 38 -10.51 -2.01 4.17
N VAL A 39 -9.48 -2.40 3.42
CA VAL A 39 -8.88 -1.58 2.36
C VAL A 39 -9.89 -1.31 1.24
N THR A 40 -10.60 -2.35 0.78
CA THR A 40 -11.63 -2.22 -0.27
C THR A 40 -12.68 -1.18 0.15
N LYS A 41 -13.22 -1.28 1.37
CA LYS A 41 -14.15 -0.28 1.90
C LYS A 41 -13.56 1.12 1.98
N ALA A 42 -12.27 1.25 2.32
CA ALA A 42 -11.61 2.55 2.42
C ALA A 42 -11.47 3.23 1.04
N ILE A 43 -11.18 2.43 0.00
CA ILE A 43 -11.13 2.87 -1.39
C ILE A 43 -12.51 3.28 -1.89
N GLU A 44 -13.52 2.42 -1.71
CA GLU A 44 -14.90 2.69 -2.15
C GLU A 44 -15.50 3.94 -1.49
N ARG A 45 -15.11 4.23 -0.25
CA ARG A 45 -15.53 5.43 0.49
C ARG A 45 -14.67 6.65 0.22
N ASN A 46 -13.63 6.53 -0.60
CA ASN A 46 -12.64 7.57 -0.90
C ASN A 46 -12.05 8.21 0.37
N THR A 47 -11.67 7.35 1.32
CA THR A 47 -11.12 7.76 2.63
C THR A 47 -9.65 7.37 2.82
N ALA A 48 -9.08 6.66 1.85
CA ALA A 48 -7.67 6.27 1.86
C ALA A 48 -6.81 7.35 1.19
N LYS A 49 -5.70 7.73 1.83
CA LYS A 49 -4.67 8.62 1.26
C LYS A 49 -3.74 7.85 0.33
N ILE A 50 -3.35 6.64 0.73
CA ILE A 50 -2.53 5.71 -0.05
C ILE A 50 -2.85 4.27 0.33
N VAL A 51 -2.78 3.37 -0.64
CA VAL A 51 -2.98 1.92 -0.48
C VAL A 51 -1.68 1.17 -0.75
N ILE A 52 -1.33 0.22 0.10
CA ILE A 52 -0.14 -0.61 -0.04
C ILE A 52 -0.58 -2.07 -0.20
N VAL A 53 -0.07 -2.74 -1.23
CA VAL A 53 -0.42 -4.12 -1.58
C VAL A 53 0.85 -4.97 -1.56
N ALA A 54 0.80 -6.16 -0.96
CA ALA A 54 1.92 -7.08 -1.00
C ALA A 54 1.96 -7.86 -2.33
N GLU A 55 3.16 -8.23 -2.79
CA GLU A 55 3.37 -9.00 -4.03
C GLU A 55 3.37 -10.52 -3.83
N ASP A 56 3.70 -10.99 -2.62
CA ASP A 56 3.79 -12.41 -2.25
C ASP A 56 2.47 -12.98 -1.70
N VAL A 57 1.34 -12.43 -2.16
CA VAL A 57 -0.01 -12.87 -1.78
C VAL A 57 -0.41 -14.11 -2.59
N ASP A 58 -0.77 -15.16 -1.87
CA ASP A 58 -1.28 -16.42 -2.41
C ASP A 58 -2.58 -16.79 -1.66
N PRO A 59 -3.73 -16.89 -2.34
CA PRO A 59 -3.94 -16.73 -3.78
C PRO A 59 -3.97 -15.26 -4.24
N PRO A 60 -3.47 -14.93 -5.45
CA PRO A 60 -3.35 -13.55 -5.95
C PRO A 60 -4.69 -12.84 -6.11
N GLU A 61 -5.78 -13.59 -6.31
CA GLU A 61 -7.16 -13.09 -6.44
C GLU A 61 -7.59 -12.25 -5.23
N VAL A 62 -6.98 -12.47 -4.06
CA VAL A 62 -7.31 -11.75 -2.83
C VAL A 62 -7.03 -10.25 -2.95
N VAL A 63 -6.04 -9.83 -3.74
CA VAL A 63 -5.64 -8.42 -3.87
C VAL A 63 -5.72 -7.88 -5.30
N ALA A 64 -6.04 -8.74 -6.28
CA ALA A 64 -6.00 -8.40 -7.69
C ALA A 64 -6.93 -7.25 -8.10
N HIS A 65 -8.04 -7.04 -7.39
CA HIS A 65 -8.98 -5.96 -7.64
C HIS A 65 -8.51 -4.60 -7.11
N LEU A 66 -7.61 -4.56 -6.12
CA LEU A 66 -7.23 -3.32 -5.43
C LEU A 66 -6.60 -2.29 -6.37
N PRO A 67 -5.62 -2.64 -7.24
CA PRO A 67 -5.02 -1.67 -8.16
C PRO A 67 -6.02 -1.12 -9.19
N ILE A 68 -7.09 -1.85 -9.51
CA ILE A 68 -8.13 -1.39 -10.44
C ILE A 68 -9.01 -0.35 -9.74
N LEU A 69 -9.49 -0.67 -8.53
CA LEU A 69 -10.30 0.25 -7.75
C LEU A 69 -9.56 1.55 -7.39
N CYS A 70 -8.26 1.44 -7.07
CA CYS A 70 -7.44 2.62 -6.82
C CYS A 70 -7.32 3.53 -8.06
N ASP A 71 -7.21 2.96 -9.26
CA ASP A 71 -7.16 3.74 -10.51
C ASP A 71 -8.49 4.44 -10.79
N GLU A 72 -9.61 3.76 -10.60
CA GLU A 72 -10.95 4.33 -10.80
C GLU A 72 -11.24 5.49 -9.84
N GLN A 73 -10.77 5.38 -8.60
CA GLN A 73 -10.97 6.40 -7.55
C GLN A 73 -9.87 7.46 -7.52
N GLY A 74 -8.83 7.33 -8.33
CA GLY A 74 -7.66 8.23 -8.33
C GLY A 74 -6.82 8.17 -7.04
N ILE A 75 -6.87 7.06 -6.31
CA ILE A 75 -6.15 6.87 -5.05
C ILE A 75 -4.73 6.33 -5.34
N PRO A 76 -3.66 6.96 -4.82
CA PRO A 76 -2.30 6.44 -4.93
C PRO A 76 -2.17 5.04 -4.32
N PHE A 77 -1.39 4.17 -4.96
CA PHE A 77 -1.05 2.87 -4.41
C PHE A 77 0.39 2.48 -4.69
N ALA A 78 0.92 1.57 -3.88
CA ALA A 78 2.28 1.03 -3.97
C ALA A 78 2.28 -0.48 -3.74
N PHE A 79 3.33 -1.14 -4.23
CA PHE A 79 3.59 -2.55 -3.98
C PHE A 79 4.77 -2.73 -3.03
N VAL A 80 4.70 -3.77 -2.18
CA VAL A 80 5.79 -4.19 -1.31
C VAL A 80 6.02 -5.70 -1.46
N PRO A 81 7.27 -6.17 -1.36
CA PRO A 81 7.59 -7.56 -1.70
C PRO A 81 7.01 -8.57 -0.71
N SER A 82 6.81 -8.21 0.56
CA SER A 82 6.35 -9.13 1.59
C SER A 82 5.15 -8.64 2.41
N GLN A 83 4.10 -9.47 2.44
CA GLN A 83 2.93 -9.36 3.31
C GLN A 83 3.26 -9.61 4.78
N GLN A 84 4.32 -10.39 5.05
CA GLN A 84 4.77 -10.67 6.41
C GLN A 84 5.46 -9.44 7.00
N GLU A 85 6.37 -8.83 6.24
CA GLU A 85 7.05 -7.61 6.69
C GLU A 85 6.07 -6.43 6.79
N MET A 86 5.09 -6.36 5.88
CA MET A 86 3.98 -5.40 6.01
C MET A 86 3.19 -5.59 7.31
N GLY A 87 2.85 -6.84 7.66
CA GLY A 87 2.18 -7.17 8.92
C GLY A 87 2.97 -6.72 10.15
N LYS A 88 4.28 -7.00 10.19
CA LYS A 88 5.16 -6.56 11.28
C LYS A 88 5.23 -5.04 11.41
N SER A 89 5.36 -4.33 10.29
CA SER A 89 5.38 -2.86 10.28
C SER A 89 4.08 -2.26 10.81
N LEU A 90 2.95 -2.96 10.63
CA LEU A 90 1.66 -2.60 11.22
C LEU A 90 1.48 -3.07 12.67
N GLY A 91 2.50 -3.67 13.30
CA GLY A 91 2.42 -4.23 14.65
C GLY A 91 1.52 -5.46 14.78
N LEU A 92 1.34 -6.21 13.69
CA LEU A 92 0.58 -7.46 13.68
C LEU A 92 1.50 -8.67 13.82
N GLU A 93 1.05 -9.68 14.55
CA GLU A 93 1.71 -11.00 14.58
C GLU A 93 1.39 -11.84 13.32
N THR A 94 0.37 -11.42 12.56
CA THR A 94 -0.10 -12.08 11.34
C THR A 94 0.29 -11.31 10.08
N LYS A 95 0.26 -12.01 8.95
CA LYS A 95 0.47 -11.42 7.62
C LYS A 95 -0.68 -10.46 7.28
N SER A 96 -0.36 -9.39 6.57
CA SER A 96 -1.36 -8.49 5.98
C SER A 96 -1.13 -8.42 4.48
N ALA A 97 -2.13 -8.79 3.67
CA ALA A 97 -2.02 -8.78 2.20
C ALA A 97 -2.14 -7.36 1.61
N ALA A 98 -2.88 -6.48 2.28
CA ALA A 98 -3.07 -5.09 1.88
C ALA A 98 -3.31 -4.20 3.10
N THR A 99 -2.95 -2.93 2.99
CA THR A 99 -3.23 -1.93 4.01
C THR A 99 -3.51 -0.57 3.36
N ALA A 100 -4.27 0.29 4.04
CA ALA A 100 -4.54 1.65 3.59
C ALA A 100 -4.24 2.63 4.71
N ILE A 101 -3.51 3.70 4.41
CA ILE A 101 -3.30 4.82 5.32
C ILE A 101 -4.48 5.78 5.11
N MET A 102 -5.32 5.95 6.12
CA MET A 102 -6.40 6.95 6.11
C MET A 102 -5.89 8.27 6.69
N ASP A 103 -5.10 8.16 7.77
CA ASP A 103 -4.41 9.29 8.37
C ASP A 103 -2.94 8.95 8.63
N SER A 104 -2.06 9.80 8.13
CA SER A 104 -0.62 9.60 8.12
C SER A 104 0.01 9.85 9.48
N GLY A 105 -0.66 10.59 10.37
CA GLY A 105 -0.11 11.01 11.65
C GLY A 105 1.22 11.75 11.47
N ASP A 106 2.23 11.37 12.24
CA ASP A 106 3.58 11.94 12.19
C ASP A 106 4.34 11.56 10.91
N ALA A 107 3.87 10.56 10.14
CA ALA A 107 4.47 10.12 8.89
C ALA A 107 4.08 11.00 7.69
N LYS A 108 3.39 12.12 7.88
CA LYS A 108 2.83 12.94 6.80
C LYS A 108 3.85 13.28 5.71
N HIS A 109 5.03 13.76 6.11
CA HIS A 109 6.08 14.14 5.16
C HIS A 109 6.59 12.94 4.34
N ILE A 110 6.80 11.79 4.99
CA ILE A 110 7.27 10.56 4.34
C ILE A 110 6.21 10.07 3.34
N VAL A 111 4.93 10.08 3.73
CA VAL A 111 3.83 9.66 2.87
C VAL A 111 3.69 10.58 1.65
N GLU A 112 3.82 11.89 1.82
CA GLU A 112 3.79 12.86 0.71
C GLU A 112 4.93 12.61 -0.28
N GLN A 113 6.17 12.41 0.21
CA GLN A 113 7.33 12.09 -0.63
C GLN A 113 7.16 10.76 -1.40
N ILE A 114 6.58 9.74 -0.75
CA ILE A 114 6.27 8.46 -1.40
C ILE A 114 5.26 8.68 -2.53
N ILE A 115 4.18 9.42 -2.29
CA ILE A 115 3.15 9.69 -3.30
C ILE A 115 3.73 10.44 -4.50
N GLU A 116 4.57 11.45 -4.27
CA GLU A 116 5.25 12.19 -5.34
C GLU A 116 6.17 11.27 -6.17
N SER A 117 6.95 10.42 -5.51
CA SER A 117 7.85 9.48 -6.17
C SER A 117 7.07 8.43 -6.99
N LEU A 118 5.96 7.93 -6.46
CA LEU A 118 5.06 7.01 -7.16
C LEU A 118 4.39 7.67 -8.36
N ALA A 119 4.03 8.95 -8.26
CA ALA A 119 3.47 9.70 -9.38
C ALA A 119 4.48 9.82 -10.54
N ALA A 120 5.76 9.99 -10.24
CA ALA A 120 6.83 10.00 -11.25
C ALA A 120 6.97 8.63 -11.95
N ILE A 121 6.95 7.54 -11.18
CA ILE A 121 7.06 6.16 -11.71
C ILE A 121 5.84 5.81 -12.57
N ARG A 122 4.64 6.12 -12.10
CA ARG A 122 3.39 5.83 -12.82
C ARG A 122 3.18 6.74 -14.02
N GLY A 123 3.56 8.01 -13.91
CA GLY A 123 3.47 9.01 -14.98
C GLY A 123 4.43 8.72 -16.13
N ALA A 124 5.56 8.07 -15.87
CA ALA A 124 6.51 7.64 -16.89
C ALA A 124 6.01 6.44 -17.75
N SER A 125 4.99 5.72 -17.28
CA SER A 125 4.39 4.56 -17.98
C SER A 125 3.19 4.90 -18.86
N LYS A 126 2.96 6.19 -19.17
CA LYS A 126 1.86 6.65 -20.04
C LYS A 126 2.36 7.19 -21.36
#